data_AF-A0AAJ1ZDQ2-F1
#
_entry.id   AF-A0AAJ1ZDQ2-F1
#
_cell.length_a   1.000
_cell.length_b   1.000
_cell.length_c   1.000
_cell.angle_alpha   90.00
_cell.angle_beta   90.00
_cell.angle_gamma   90.00
#
_symmetry.space_group_name_H-M   'P 1'
#
loop_
_entity.id
_entity.type
_entity.pdbx_description
1 polymer ?
#
loop_
_entity_poly.entity_id
_entity_poly.type
_entity_poly.pdbx_seq_one_letter_code
_entity_poly.pdbx_strand_id
1 'polypeptide(L)'
;MYQHLLVPVGDTDARIEAIGHATEFAHAVGARITFLHVSPVGGEVGAPRWHGDGRAHEWLARAEAGARAQGVPCASVCIAGDDSLDAIIAHARQHGCDLVCTSASPTPTATTAMNDRMSDALRPAVLSCETDERPAVTASIGALLHAHRTLPETLHECLDTIGAAAKRGEHPSVETMREIVRRLHRLSAGSIHAKRKAALFRRLRKRTSRVNAELAELERLHQRDDDMLHELARMVGRESHDAPAPELVEASLFAYARTVHEWMGREQGVILPAARRYLSYADWAEIDWRFGSAGLVSETAKHDTASGAYGPRASTD
;
A
#
# COMPACT_ATOMS: atom_id res chain seq x y z
N MET A 1 26.19 16.85 3.07
CA MET A 1 25.02 16.37 2.31
C MET A 1 24.56 15.10 2.98
N TYR A 2 23.26 14.90 3.22
CA TYR A 2 22.77 13.68 3.88
C TYR A 2 23.08 12.46 3.02
N GLN A 3 23.48 11.36 3.65
CA GLN A 3 23.94 10.14 2.98
C GLN A 3 23.10 8.92 3.38
N HIS A 4 22.47 8.94 4.56
CA HIS A 4 21.74 7.79 5.08
C HIS A 4 20.51 8.23 5.87
N LEU A 5 19.35 7.97 5.28
CA LEU A 5 18.06 8.33 5.86
C LEU A 5 17.50 7.16 6.67
N LEU A 6 16.87 7.47 7.80
CA LEU A 6 15.96 6.57 8.50
C LEU A 6 14.51 7.00 8.21
N VAL A 7 13.65 6.06 7.84
CA VAL A 7 12.23 6.34 7.54
C VAL A 7 11.34 5.36 8.30
N PRO A 8 10.55 5.81 9.29
CA PRO A 8 9.56 4.98 9.95
C PRO A 8 8.46 4.54 8.99
N VAL A 9 8.05 3.27 9.06
CA VAL A 9 6.96 2.70 8.24
C VAL A 9 5.72 2.40 9.09
N GLY A 10 4.57 2.36 8.43
CA GLY A 10 3.28 2.01 9.01
C GLY A 10 2.17 2.04 7.96
N ASP A 11 0.93 1.87 8.40
CA ASP A 11 -0.27 1.85 7.56
C ASP A 11 -1.01 3.19 7.46
N THR A 12 -0.57 4.21 8.20
CA THR A 12 -1.16 5.54 8.14
C THR A 12 -0.82 6.23 6.82
N ASP A 13 -1.79 6.96 6.25
CA ASP A 13 -1.61 7.68 4.98
C ASP A 13 -0.39 8.60 5.04
N ALA A 14 -0.19 9.29 6.16
CA ALA A 14 0.93 10.20 6.37
C ALA A 14 2.30 9.49 6.34
N ARG A 15 2.42 8.27 6.92
CA ARG A 15 3.66 7.48 6.84
C ARG A 15 3.91 6.96 5.42
N ILE A 16 2.86 6.51 4.74
CA ILE A 16 2.97 6.05 3.35
C ILE A 16 3.44 7.19 2.44
N GLU A 17 2.90 8.40 2.63
CA GLU A 17 3.34 9.58 1.89
C GLU A 17 4.78 9.99 2.25
N ALA A 18 5.16 9.93 3.53
CA ALA A 18 6.52 10.21 3.96
C ALA A 18 7.55 9.26 3.32
N ILE A 19 7.22 7.97 3.12
CA ILE A 19 8.06 7.02 2.38
C ILE A 19 8.32 7.51 0.95
N GLY A 20 7.27 7.96 0.25
CA GLY A 20 7.39 8.51 -1.10
C GLY A 20 8.29 9.74 -1.15
N HIS A 21 8.08 10.70 -0.25
CA HIS A 21 8.90 11.92 -0.16
C HIS A 21 10.36 11.63 0.19
N ALA A 22 10.61 10.76 1.17
CA ALA A 22 11.96 10.37 1.56
C ALA A 22 12.69 9.65 0.42
N THR A 23 11.98 8.82 -0.34
CA THR A 23 12.54 8.11 -1.49
C THR A 23 12.91 9.07 -2.63
N GLU A 24 12.03 10.01 -2.98
CA GLU A 24 12.33 11.04 -3.99
C GLU A 24 13.53 11.90 -3.57
N PHE A 25 13.60 12.27 -2.28
CA PHE A 25 14.71 13.04 -1.74
C PHE A 25 16.03 12.25 -1.78
N ALA A 26 16.02 11.00 -1.31
CA ALA A 26 17.19 10.12 -1.33
C ALA A 26 17.71 9.90 -2.75
N HIS A 27 16.82 9.67 -3.72
CA HIS A 27 17.18 9.57 -5.13
C HIS A 27 17.88 10.85 -5.62
N ALA A 28 17.34 12.03 -5.29
CA ALA A 28 17.89 13.31 -5.73
C ALA A 28 19.28 13.62 -5.15
N VAL A 29 19.58 13.16 -3.93
CA VAL A 29 20.87 13.42 -3.25
C VAL A 29 21.85 12.24 -3.29
N GLY A 30 21.46 11.12 -3.88
CA GLY A 30 22.29 9.90 -3.93
C GLY A 30 22.46 9.22 -2.56
N ALA A 31 21.48 9.34 -1.66
CA ALA A 31 21.51 8.72 -0.35
C ALA A 31 20.89 7.31 -0.35
N ARG A 32 21.18 6.54 0.70
CA ARG A 32 20.52 5.26 1.00
C ARG A 32 19.45 5.43 2.08
N ILE A 33 18.53 4.49 2.17
CA ILE A 33 17.44 4.49 3.17
C ILE A 33 17.52 3.24 4.06
N THR A 34 17.27 3.41 5.35
CA THR A 34 16.84 2.34 6.26
C THR A 34 15.38 2.57 6.64
N PHE A 35 14.51 1.63 6.27
CA PHE A 35 13.13 1.60 6.72
C PHE A 35 13.05 0.97 8.12
N LEU A 36 12.32 1.61 9.02
CA LEU A 36 12.18 1.19 10.41
C LEU A 36 10.72 0.86 10.71
N HIS A 37 10.46 -0.34 11.19
CA HIS A 37 9.21 -0.65 11.88
C HIS A 37 9.47 -0.81 13.38
N VAL A 38 8.66 -0.11 14.20
CA VAL A 38 8.67 -0.27 15.65
C VAL A 38 7.45 -1.08 16.08
N SER A 39 7.69 -2.31 16.50
CA SER A 39 6.68 -3.17 17.10
C SER A 39 6.48 -2.77 18.57
N PRO A 40 5.25 -2.50 19.02
CA PRO A 40 4.98 -2.13 20.41
C PRO A 40 5.39 -3.26 21.37
N VAL A 41 6.06 -2.90 22.47
CA VAL A 41 6.41 -3.83 23.55
C VAL A 41 5.17 -4.09 24.40
N GLY A 42 4.49 -5.22 24.19
CA GLY A 42 3.36 -5.64 25.03
C GLY A 42 2.11 -6.06 24.25
N GLY A 43 2.25 -6.91 23.23
CA GLY A 43 1.10 -7.64 22.69
C GLY A 43 0.37 -8.40 23.80
N GLU A 44 -0.96 -8.52 23.68
CA GLU A 44 -1.80 -9.21 24.67
C GLU A 44 -1.16 -10.53 25.12
N VAL A 45 -1.17 -10.79 26.43
CA VAL A 45 -0.72 -12.06 27.01
C VAL A 45 -1.59 -13.17 26.41
N GLY A 46 -1.07 -13.86 25.38
CA GLY A 46 -1.78 -14.91 24.64
C GLY A 46 -1.90 -14.68 23.13
N ALA A 47 -1.58 -13.49 22.61
CA ALA A 47 -1.54 -13.26 21.17
C ALA A 47 -0.29 -13.92 20.55
N PRO A 48 -0.42 -14.74 19.48
CA PRO A 48 0.74 -15.33 18.80
C PRO A 48 1.69 -14.24 18.31
N ARG A 49 2.99 -14.35 18.60
CA ARG A 49 4.06 -13.40 18.17
C ARG A 49 4.04 -13.07 16.66
N TRP A 50 3.43 -13.92 15.85
CA TRP A 50 3.30 -13.79 14.40
C TRP A 50 2.32 -12.68 13.95
N HIS A 51 1.32 -12.30 14.76
CA HIS A 51 0.33 -11.27 14.36
C HIS A 51 0.93 -9.85 14.32
N GLY A 52 2.01 -9.58 15.07
CA GLY A 52 2.76 -8.33 14.98
C GLY A 52 3.85 -8.38 13.89
N ASP A 53 4.58 -9.48 13.83
CA ASP A 53 5.72 -9.64 12.91
C ASP A 53 5.30 -9.69 11.44
N GLY A 54 4.16 -10.32 11.10
CA GLY A 54 3.72 -10.42 9.70
C GLY A 54 3.46 -9.05 9.06
N ARG A 55 2.68 -8.18 9.73
CA ARG A 55 2.37 -6.82 9.24
C ARG A 55 3.62 -5.95 9.06
N ALA A 56 4.58 -6.09 9.98
CA ALA A 56 5.87 -5.41 9.88
C ALA A 56 6.59 -5.74 8.56
N HIS A 57 6.67 -7.03 8.22
CA HIS A 57 7.30 -7.47 6.97
C HIS A 57 6.57 -6.94 5.74
N GLU A 58 5.24 -6.88 5.75
CA GLU A 58 4.44 -6.36 4.63
C GLU A 58 4.65 -4.86 4.40
N TRP A 59 4.73 -4.06 5.47
CA TRP A 59 5.00 -2.63 5.37
C TRP A 59 6.42 -2.37 4.87
N LEU A 60 7.40 -3.09 5.42
CA LEU A 60 8.80 -2.98 5.01
C LEU A 60 8.98 -3.42 3.55
N ALA A 61 8.36 -4.53 3.13
CA ALA A 61 8.44 -5.02 1.75
C ALA A 61 7.88 -4.01 0.74
N ARG A 62 6.78 -3.34 1.07
CA ARG A 62 6.21 -2.26 0.24
C ARG A 62 7.15 -1.06 0.16
N ALA A 63 7.70 -0.63 1.28
CA ALA A 63 8.64 0.49 1.32
C ALA A 63 9.90 0.21 0.49
N GLU A 64 10.47 -0.98 0.62
CA GLU A 64 11.60 -1.44 -0.19
C GLU A 64 11.28 -1.49 -1.68
N ALA A 65 10.12 -2.02 -2.07
CA ALA A 65 9.71 -2.08 -3.47
C ALA A 65 9.63 -0.68 -4.10
N GLY A 66 9.10 0.31 -3.36
CA GLY A 66 9.09 1.71 -3.77
C GLY A 66 10.50 2.30 -3.94
N ALA A 67 11.39 2.07 -2.97
CA ALA A 67 12.78 2.53 -3.03
C ALA A 67 13.57 1.90 -4.19
N ARG A 68 13.48 0.58 -4.34
CA ARG A 68 14.13 -0.16 -5.43
C ARG A 68 13.68 0.32 -6.80
N ALA A 69 12.40 0.63 -6.97
CA ALA A 69 11.85 1.15 -8.22
C ALA A 69 12.39 2.55 -8.58
N GLN A 70 12.79 3.35 -7.59
CA GLN A 70 13.52 4.62 -7.83
C GLN A 70 15.05 4.45 -7.89
N GLY A 71 15.57 3.23 -7.80
CA GLY A 71 17.00 2.95 -7.77
C GLY A 71 17.69 3.43 -6.47
N VAL A 72 16.94 3.60 -5.38
CA VAL A 72 17.48 4.01 -4.09
C VAL A 72 17.92 2.76 -3.31
N PRO A 73 19.20 2.66 -2.89
CA PRO A 73 19.65 1.57 -2.02
C PRO A 73 18.89 1.60 -0.69
N CYS A 74 18.28 0.48 -0.31
CA CYS A 74 17.49 0.40 0.91
C CYS A 74 17.78 -0.84 1.74
N ALA A 75 17.60 -0.72 3.06
CA ALA A 75 17.55 -1.81 4.02
C ALA A 75 16.32 -1.64 4.92
N SER A 76 15.93 -2.71 5.61
CA SER A 76 14.79 -2.71 6.52
C SER A 76 15.18 -3.26 7.88
N VAL A 77 14.63 -2.68 8.94
CA VAL A 77 14.85 -3.12 10.33
C VAL A 77 13.50 -3.12 11.05
N CYS A 78 13.24 -4.22 11.78
CA CYS A 78 12.15 -4.30 12.74
C CYS A 78 12.73 -4.34 14.14
N ILE A 79 12.21 -3.50 15.03
CA ILE A 79 12.62 -3.44 16.43
C ILE A 79 11.40 -3.53 17.35
N ALA A 80 11.61 -3.99 18.58
CA ALA A 80 10.61 -3.84 19.64
C ALA A 80 10.89 -2.55 20.41
N GLY A 81 9.89 -1.70 20.63
CA GLY A 81 10.08 -0.44 21.34
C GLY A 81 8.84 0.44 21.42
N ASP A 82 9.02 1.67 21.87
CA ASP A 82 8.05 2.76 21.67
C ASP A 82 8.36 3.50 20.35
N ASP A 83 7.30 3.99 19.70
CA ASP A 83 7.37 4.68 18.41
C ASP A 83 7.50 6.21 18.59
N SER A 84 8.12 6.65 19.69
CA SER A 84 8.38 8.07 19.93
C SER A 84 9.49 8.59 19.03
N LEU A 85 9.45 9.90 18.76
CA LEU A 85 10.49 10.55 17.94
C LEU A 85 11.88 10.40 18.57
N ASP A 86 12.01 10.45 19.89
CA ASP A 86 13.29 10.28 20.58
C ASP A 86 13.84 8.86 20.43
N ALA A 87 12.99 7.83 20.52
CA ALA A 87 13.38 6.44 20.26
C ALA A 87 13.83 6.27 18.80
N ILE A 88 13.08 6.81 17.84
CA ILE A 88 13.43 6.78 16.41
C ILE A 88 14.79 7.46 16.17
N ILE A 89 15.05 8.61 16.79
CA ILE A 89 16.35 9.32 16.70
C ILE A 89 17.49 8.46 17.28
N ALA A 90 17.25 7.76 18.39
CA ALA A 90 18.25 6.85 18.96
C ALA A 90 18.58 5.70 18.00
N HIS A 91 17.58 5.12 17.34
CA HIS A 91 17.78 4.09 16.32
C HIS A 91 18.48 4.62 15.07
N ALA A 92 18.17 5.84 14.64
CA ALA A 92 18.87 6.49 13.54
C ALA A 92 20.37 6.55 13.80
N ARG A 93 20.79 6.95 15.02
CA ARG A 93 22.20 6.95 15.42
C ARG A 93 22.81 5.56 15.41
N GLN A 94 22.11 4.56 15.95
CA GLN A 94 22.60 3.19 16.00
C GLN A 94 22.85 2.62 14.60
N HIS A 95 22.03 3.01 13.63
CA HIS A 95 22.16 2.59 12.23
C HIS A 95 23.04 3.52 11.38
N GLY A 96 23.64 4.55 11.97
CA GLY A 96 24.50 5.51 11.25
C GLY A 96 23.73 6.41 10.27
N CYS A 97 22.44 6.60 10.48
CA CYS A 97 21.61 7.51 9.71
C CYS A 97 21.88 8.96 10.13
N ASP A 98 21.98 9.86 9.16
CA ASP A 98 22.25 11.29 9.36
C ASP A 98 20.99 12.17 9.17
N LEU A 99 19.90 11.58 8.70
CA LEU A 99 18.58 12.21 8.56
C LEU A 99 17.47 11.25 8.97
N VAL A 100 16.48 11.72 9.74
CA VAL A 100 15.22 11.02 9.99
C VAL A 100 14.13 11.70 9.18
N CYS A 101 13.46 10.98 8.30
CA CYS A 101 12.28 11.49 7.60
C CYS A 101 11.04 10.92 8.27
N THR A 102 10.23 11.79 8.87
CA THR A 102 9.00 11.41 9.56
C THR A 102 7.80 12.07 8.90
N SER A 103 6.62 11.47 9.03
CA SER A 103 5.37 12.14 8.66
C SER A 103 5.10 13.32 9.60
N ALA A 104 4.60 14.43 9.07
CA ALA A 104 4.10 15.52 9.90
C ALA A 104 3.00 14.99 10.83
N SER A 105 3.22 15.02 12.14
CA SER A 105 2.17 14.74 13.12
C SER A 105 1.27 15.98 13.25
N PRO A 106 -0.06 15.84 13.37
CA PRO A 106 -0.89 16.95 13.79
C PRO A 106 -0.49 17.30 15.23
N THR A 107 0.20 18.43 15.36
CA THR A 107 0.69 19.07 16.59
C THR A 107 1.70 18.27 17.44
N PRO A 108 2.86 18.85 17.78
CA PRO A 108 3.50 18.52 19.04
C PRO A 108 2.62 19.10 20.15
N THR A 109 2.06 18.25 21.02
CA THR A 109 1.70 18.72 22.35
C THR A 109 2.97 19.31 22.96
N ALA A 110 2.90 20.59 23.30
CA ALA A 110 3.99 21.36 23.88
C ALA A 110 4.33 20.82 25.28
N THR A 111 5.01 19.68 25.35
CA THR A 111 5.53 19.10 26.60
C THR A 111 6.79 18.28 26.33
N THR A 112 7.76 18.85 25.63
CA THR A 112 9.18 18.46 25.84
C THR A 112 10.11 19.62 25.51
N ALA A 113 9.84 20.78 26.11
CA ALA A 113 10.94 21.66 26.47
C ALA A 113 11.54 21.10 27.78
N MET A 114 12.87 21.10 27.86
CA MET A 114 13.68 20.76 29.04
C MET A 114 14.06 19.29 29.21
N ASN A 115 15.11 18.87 28.48
CA ASN A 115 16.36 18.30 29.02
C ASN A 115 17.02 17.41 27.95
N ASP A 116 18.00 17.93 27.22
CA ASP A 116 19.30 17.26 27.13
C ASP A 116 20.33 18.21 26.48
N ARG A 117 21.12 18.91 27.30
CA ARG A 117 22.33 19.57 26.84
C ARG A 117 23.47 18.55 26.92
N MET A 118 23.55 17.66 25.94
CA MET A 118 24.68 16.73 25.82
C MET A 118 25.02 16.50 24.34
N SER A 119 26.17 17.05 23.93
CA SER A 119 26.83 17.00 22.61
C SER A 119 25.93 16.98 21.36
N ASP A 120 25.62 18.18 20.87
CA ASP A 120 24.71 18.47 19.75
C ASP A 120 25.27 18.14 18.35
N ALA A 121 26.50 17.61 18.24
CA ALA A 121 27.16 17.38 16.95
C ALA A 121 26.77 16.05 16.25
N LEU A 122 26.08 15.13 16.95
CA LEU A 122 25.76 13.78 16.45
C LEU A 122 24.25 13.45 16.49
N ARG A 123 23.37 14.45 16.68
CA ARG A 123 21.92 14.29 16.49
C ARG A 123 21.62 14.23 14.98
N PRO A 124 21.03 13.14 14.44
CA PRO A 124 20.51 13.15 13.07
C PRO A 124 19.50 14.28 12.92
N ALA A 125 19.53 14.97 11.78
CA ALA A 125 18.52 15.98 11.48
C ALA A 125 17.15 15.31 11.33
N VAL A 126 16.06 16.07 11.51
CA VAL A 126 14.69 15.56 11.31
C VAL A 126 14.03 16.37 10.18
N LEU A 127 13.56 15.66 9.16
CA LEU A 127 12.74 16.19 8.08
C LEU A 127 11.29 15.76 8.29
N SER A 128 10.40 16.73 8.47
CA SER A 128 8.96 16.51 8.49
C SER A 128 8.43 16.50 7.05
N CYS A 129 7.85 15.37 6.64
CA CYS A 129 7.20 15.20 5.34
C CYS A 129 5.71 15.56 5.50
N GLU A 130 5.31 16.67 4.91
CA GLU A 130 3.92 17.12 4.92
C GLU A 130 3.07 16.34 3.93
N THR A 131 1.80 16.13 4.27
CA THR A 131 0.81 15.53 3.38
C THR A 131 0.20 16.59 2.46
N ASP A 132 -0.45 16.18 1.36
CA ASP A 132 -1.14 17.15 0.49
C ASP A 132 -2.43 17.58 1.17
N GLU A 133 -2.61 18.88 1.38
CA GLU A 133 -3.83 19.43 1.95
C GLU A 133 -4.87 19.83 0.88
N ARG A 134 -4.55 19.72 -0.41
CA ARG A 134 -5.50 20.05 -1.48
C ARG A 134 -6.67 19.05 -1.45
N PRO A 135 -7.94 19.48 -1.26
CA PRO A 135 -9.04 18.58 -0.94
C PRO A 135 -9.24 17.40 -1.90
N ALA A 136 -9.24 17.65 -3.21
CA ALA A 136 -9.41 16.60 -4.21
C ALA A 136 -8.23 15.60 -4.26
N VAL A 137 -7.02 16.06 -3.89
CA VAL A 137 -5.82 15.23 -3.81
C VAL A 137 -5.93 14.32 -2.59
N THR A 138 -6.18 14.91 -1.40
CA THR A 138 -6.35 14.18 -0.14
C THR A 138 -7.44 13.13 -0.25
N ALA A 139 -8.61 13.49 -0.80
CA ALA A 139 -9.72 12.56 -0.99
C ALA A 139 -9.36 11.41 -1.94
N SER A 140 -8.75 11.72 -3.08
CA SER A 140 -8.39 10.69 -4.08
C SER A 140 -7.29 9.75 -3.58
N ILE A 141 -6.22 10.28 -2.97
CA ILE A 141 -5.12 9.49 -2.43
C ILE A 141 -5.61 8.67 -1.23
N GLY A 142 -6.29 9.28 -0.27
CA GLY A 142 -6.82 8.58 0.91
C GLY A 142 -7.74 7.43 0.52
N ALA A 143 -8.59 7.60 -0.49
CA ALA A 143 -9.46 6.55 -0.97
C ALA A 143 -8.75 5.46 -1.81
N LEU A 144 -7.55 5.73 -2.35
CA LEU A 144 -6.68 4.69 -2.93
C LEU A 144 -5.93 3.92 -1.83
N LEU A 145 -5.35 4.63 -0.85
CA LEU A 145 -4.64 4.05 0.27
C LEU A 145 -5.57 3.21 1.16
N HIS A 146 -6.82 3.63 1.34
CA HIS A 146 -7.84 2.83 2.02
C HIS A 146 -8.08 1.49 1.33
N ALA A 147 -8.19 1.48 0.00
CA ALA A 147 -8.29 0.22 -0.75
C ALA A 147 -7.03 -0.64 -0.63
N HIS A 148 -5.86 0.00 -0.55
CA HIS A 148 -4.58 -0.67 -0.33
C HIS A 148 -4.42 -1.25 1.09
N ARG A 149 -5.32 -0.94 2.04
CA ARG A 149 -5.37 -1.61 3.35
C ARG A 149 -6.20 -2.90 3.28
N THR A 150 -7.33 -2.89 2.58
CA THR A 150 -8.29 -4.00 2.56
C THR A 150 -7.71 -5.30 1.97
N LEU A 151 -6.93 -5.22 0.87
CA LEU A 151 -6.36 -6.41 0.24
C LEU A 151 -5.28 -7.08 1.11
N PRO A 152 -4.25 -6.38 1.61
CA PRO A 152 -3.29 -6.95 2.55
C PRO A 152 -3.93 -7.49 3.82
N GLU A 153 -4.91 -6.78 4.41
CA GLU A 153 -5.66 -7.28 5.59
C GLU A 153 -6.33 -8.62 5.29
N THR A 154 -7.04 -8.71 4.18
CA THR A 154 -7.67 -9.96 3.75
C THR A 154 -6.64 -11.06 3.53
N LEU A 155 -5.53 -10.74 2.86
CA LEU A 155 -4.48 -11.71 2.57
C LEU A 155 -3.81 -12.22 3.84
N HIS A 156 -3.59 -11.34 4.81
CA HIS A 156 -3.05 -11.68 6.12
C HIS A 156 -3.97 -12.65 6.87
N GLU A 157 -5.28 -12.35 6.93
CA GLU A 157 -6.28 -13.25 7.53
C GLU A 157 -6.29 -14.64 6.86
N CYS A 158 -6.11 -14.69 5.54
CA CYS A 158 -6.04 -15.93 4.79
C CYS A 158 -4.77 -16.73 5.15
N LEU A 159 -3.61 -16.07 5.21
CA LEU A 159 -2.33 -16.70 5.58
C LEU A 159 -2.34 -17.19 7.04
N ASP A 160 -2.93 -16.42 7.96
CA ASP A 160 -3.10 -16.82 9.36
C ASP A 160 -3.98 -18.06 9.49
N THR A 161 -5.07 -18.13 8.72
CA THR A 161 -5.96 -19.30 8.70
C THR A 161 -5.21 -20.56 8.28
N ILE A 162 -4.36 -20.44 7.25
CA ILE A 162 -3.54 -21.55 6.73
C ILE A 162 -2.47 -21.94 7.76
N GLY A 163 -1.73 -20.97 8.27
CA GLY A 163 -0.67 -21.20 9.25
C GLY A 163 -1.19 -21.79 10.57
N ALA A 164 -2.41 -21.44 10.99
CA ALA A 164 -3.05 -22.01 12.17
C ALA A 164 -3.41 -23.50 11.98
N ALA A 165 -3.88 -23.89 10.80
CA ALA A 165 -4.14 -25.29 10.47
C ALA A 165 -2.83 -26.09 10.44
N ALA A 166 -1.80 -25.57 9.76
CA ALA A 166 -0.48 -26.21 9.67
C ALA A 166 0.13 -26.48 11.07
N LYS A 167 -0.02 -25.54 12.02
CA LYS A 167 0.44 -25.72 13.41
C LYS A 167 -0.25 -26.87 14.15
N ARG A 168 -1.46 -27.27 13.75
CA ARG A 168 -2.17 -28.43 14.30
C ARG A 168 -1.85 -29.73 13.55
N GLY A 169 -0.99 -29.69 12.54
CA GLY A 169 -0.77 -30.81 11.63
C GLY A 169 -1.99 -31.08 10.73
N GLU A 170 -2.83 -30.06 10.53
CA GLU A 170 -4.03 -30.11 9.72
C GLU A 170 -3.84 -29.27 8.45
N HIS A 171 -4.74 -29.46 7.49
CA HIS A 171 -4.85 -28.60 6.32
C HIS A 171 -6.21 -27.89 6.29
N PRO A 172 -6.26 -26.64 5.82
CA PRO A 172 -7.53 -25.95 5.60
C PRO A 172 -8.43 -26.77 4.68
N SER A 173 -9.73 -26.79 4.98
CA SER A 173 -10.69 -27.48 4.12
C SER A 173 -10.68 -26.88 2.72
N VAL A 174 -11.01 -27.69 1.70
CA VAL A 174 -11.12 -27.22 0.32
C VAL A 174 -12.13 -26.07 0.21
N GLU A 175 -13.22 -26.09 0.98
CA GLU A 175 -14.19 -24.99 0.97
C GLU A 175 -13.64 -23.70 1.56
N THR A 176 -12.84 -23.79 2.64
CA THR A 176 -12.11 -22.65 3.20
C THR A 176 -11.16 -22.06 2.16
N MET A 177 -10.37 -22.89 1.46
CA MET A 177 -9.47 -22.43 0.41
C MET A 177 -10.24 -21.78 -0.75
N ARG A 178 -11.41 -22.32 -1.13
CA ARG A 178 -12.24 -21.70 -2.18
C ARG A 178 -12.73 -20.33 -1.75
N GLU A 179 -13.19 -20.18 -0.51
CA GLU A 179 -13.68 -18.89 -0.04
C GLU A 179 -12.58 -17.84 0.05
N ILE A 180 -11.37 -18.24 0.46
CA ILE A 180 -10.17 -17.37 0.42
C ILE A 180 -9.97 -16.83 -1.00
N VAL A 181 -9.91 -17.71 -2.02
CA VAL A 181 -9.67 -17.29 -3.39
C VAL A 181 -10.82 -16.44 -3.95
N ARG A 182 -12.07 -16.79 -3.66
CA ARG A 182 -13.25 -15.99 -4.04
C ARG A 182 -13.18 -14.60 -3.42
N ARG A 183 -12.81 -14.50 -2.14
CA ARG A 183 -12.67 -13.21 -1.43
C ARG A 183 -11.58 -12.34 -2.06
N LEU A 184 -10.43 -12.91 -2.39
CA LEU A 184 -9.35 -12.18 -3.07
C LEU A 184 -9.78 -11.71 -4.47
N HIS A 185 -10.47 -12.55 -5.25
CA HIS A 185 -11.03 -12.15 -6.55
C HIS A 185 -12.02 -10.99 -6.45
N ARG A 186 -12.89 -10.96 -5.43
CA ARG A 186 -13.85 -9.84 -5.22
C ARG A 186 -13.16 -8.50 -4.96
N LEU A 187 -11.92 -8.52 -4.48
CA LEU A 187 -11.10 -7.33 -4.26
C LEU A 187 -10.30 -6.93 -5.52
N SER A 188 -10.14 -7.86 -6.47
CA SER A 188 -9.44 -7.63 -7.74
C SER A 188 -10.36 -7.03 -8.83
N ALA A 189 -9.78 -6.76 -10.01
CA ALA A 189 -10.29 -6.26 -11.28
C ALA A 189 -11.80 -5.87 -11.35
N GLY A 190 -12.06 -4.64 -11.79
CA GLY A 190 -13.42 -4.10 -12.02
C GLY A 190 -13.98 -3.25 -10.89
N SER A 191 -13.31 -3.22 -9.73
CA SER A 191 -13.63 -2.34 -8.60
C SER A 191 -13.56 -0.85 -8.96
N ILE A 192 -14.28 0.00 -8.21
CA ILE A 192 -14.19 1.46 -8.35
C ILE A 192 -12.75 1.94 -8.19
N HIS A 193 -11.98 1.30 -7.29
CA HIS A 193 -10.56 1.60 -7.08
C HIS A 193 -9.72 1.28 -8.32
N ALA A 194 -9.92 0.14 -8.97
CA ALA A 194 -9.24 -0.20 -10.22
C ALA A 194 -9.55 0.82 -11.33
N LYS A 195 -10.81 1.24 -11.46
CA LYS A 195 -11.22 2.28 -12.42
C LYS A 195 -10.58 3.64 -12.11
N ARG A 196 -10.52 4.02 -10.82
CA ARG A 196 -9.85 5.24 -10.36
C ARG A 196 -8.35 5.22 -10.69
N LYS A 197 -7.65 4.12 -10.36
CA LYS A 197 -6.24 3.91 -10.70
C LYS A 197 -5.98 4.04 -12.19
N ALA A 198 -6.76 3.36 -13.03
CA ALA A 198 -6.63 3.46 -14.49
C ALA A 198 -6.83 4.91 -15.00
N ALA A 199 -7.77 5.65 -14.42
CA ALA A 199 -7.98 7.06 -14.75
C ALA A 199 -6.81 7.95 -14.30
N LEU A 200 -6.24 7.70 -13.12
CA LEU A 200 -5.04 8.37 -12.62
C LEU A 200 -3.86 8.13 -13.57
N PHE A 201 -3.56 6.88 -13.89
CA PHE A 201 -2.43 6.49 -14.75
C PHE A 201 -2.55 7.11 -16.15
N ARG A 202 -3.75 7.07 -16.73
CA ARG A 202 -4.02 7.70 -18.03
C ARG A 202 -3.75 9.21 -18.01
N ARG A 203 -4.17 9.93 -16.97
CA ARG A 203 -3.90 11.37 -16.86
C ARG A 203 -2.40 11.63 -16.65
N LEU A 204 -1.74 10.81 -15.83
CA LEU A 204 -0.32 10.96 -15.56
C LEU A 204 0.53 10.83 -16.84
N ARG A 205 0.24 9.83 -17.69
CA ARG A 205 0.88 9.67 -19.01
C ARG A 205 0.72 10.88 -19.93
N LYS A 206 -0.39 11.63 -19.80
CA LYS A 206 -0.62 12.85 -20.58
C LYS A 206 0.18 14.04 -20.05
N ARG A 207 0.51 14.05 -18.75
CA ARG A 207 1.21 15.16 -18.09
C ARG A 207 2.72 15.01 -18.09
N THR A 208 3.23 13.78 -18.10
CA THR A 208 4.67 13.51 -18.05
C THR A 208 5.00 12.15 -18.65
N SER A 209 6.19 12.03 -19.26
CA SER A 209 6.76 10.76 -19.69
C SER A 209 7.70 10.12 -18.65
N ARG A 210 8.06 10.87 -17.59
CA ARG A 210 9.12 10.48 -16.64
C ARG A 210 8.86 9.16 -15.91
N VAL A 211 7.60 8.79 -15.75
CA VAL A 211 7.19 7.55 -15.05
C VAL A 211 6.53 6.54 -15.99
N ASN A 212 6.64 6.72 -17.31
CA ASN A 212 6.01 5.80 -18.26
C ASN A 212 6.53 4.37 -18.15
N ALA A 213 7.83 4.21 -17.89
CA ALA A 213 8.43 2.89 -17.66
C ALA A 213 7.83 2.19 -16.43
N GLU A 214 7.68 2.91 -15.32
CA GLU A 214 7.10 2.37 -14.09
C GLU A 214 5.59 2.10 -14.23
N LEU A 215 4.86 2.93 -14.96
CA LEU A 215 3.45 2.65 -15.29
C LEU A 215 3.31 1.39 -16.15
N ALA A 216 4.24 1.14 -17.09
CA ALA A 216 4.24 -0.09 -17.90
C ALA A 216 4.65 -1.33 -17.08
N GLU A 217 5.58 -1.20 -16.13
CA GLU A 217 5.89 -2.26 -15.17
C GLU A 217 4.68 -2.59 -14.30
N LEU A 218 4.00 -1.58 -13.75
CA LEU A 218 2.81 -1.79 -12.93
C LEU A 218 1.68 -2.48 -13.69
N GLU A 219 1.48 -2.16 -14.97
CA GLU A 219 0.52 -2.89 -15.80
C GLU A 219 0.89 -4.37 -15.96
N ARG A 220 2.18 -4.68 -16.15
CA ARG A 220 2.66 -6.07 -16.19
C ARG A 220 2.49 -6.78 -14.85
N LEU A 221 2.73 -6.09 -13.74
CA LEU A 221 2.54 -6.63 -12.39
C LEU A 221 1.06 -6.88 -12.09
N HIS A 222 0.15 -5.99 -12.48
CA HIS A 222 -1.29 -6.21 -12.33
C HIS A 222 -1.79 -7.37 -13.21
N GLN A 223 -1.28 -7.53 -14.42
CA GLN A 223 -1.62 -8.70 -15.24
C GLN A 223 -1.16 -10.00 -14.56
N ARG A 224 0.06 -9.99 -14.01
CA ARG A 224 0.58 -11.14 -13.26
C ARG A 224 -0.24 -11.43 -12.00
N ASP A 225 -0.67 -10.40 -11.28
CA ASP A 225 -1.56 -10.50 -10.12
C ASP A 225 -2.86 -11.24 -10.48
N ASP A 226 -3.50 -10.84 -11.58
CA ASP A 226 -4.70 -11.50 -12.11
C ASP A 226 -4.41 -12.96 -12.52
N ASP A 227 -3.31 -13.22 -13.24
CA ASP A 227 -2.93 -14.57 -13.66
C ASP A 227 -2.70 -15.50 -12.45
N MET A 228 -2.06 -14.99 -11.39
CA MET A 228 -1.82 -15.74 -10.16
C MET A 228 -3.10 -16.05 -9.39
N LEU A 229 -4.06 -15.13 -9.37
CA LEU A 229 -5.38 -15.37 -8.78
C LEU A 229 -6.17 -16.44 -9.57
N HIS A 230 -6.14 -16.40 -10.90
CA HIS A 230 -6.76 -17.42 -11.73
C HIS A 230 -6.13 -18.80 -11.50
N GLU A 231 -4.80 -18.85 -11.37
CA GLU A 231 -4.08 -20.09 -11.08
C GLU A 231 -4.41 -20.64 -9.69
N LEU A 232 -4.48 -19.77 -8.67
CA LEU A 232 -4.97 -20.14 -7.34
C LEU A 232 -6.40 -20.72 -7.39
N ALA A 233 -7.29 -20.09 -8.17
CA ALA A 233 -8.66 -20.59 -8.35
C ALA A 233 -8.69 -21.97 -9.05
N ARG A 234 -7.81 -22.17 -10.04
CA ARG A 234 -7.67 -23.44 -10.74
C ARG A 234 -7.15 -24.53 -9.82
N MET A 235 -6.12 -24.26 -9.02
CA MET A 235 -5.56 -25.21 -8.06
C MET A 235 -6.59 -25.65 -7.02
N VAL A 236 -7.37 -24.70 -6.49
CA VAL A 236 -8.37 -25.00 -5.47
C VAL A 236 -9.61 -25.68 -6.06
N GLY A 237 -9.85 -25.53 -7.37
CA GLY A 237 -10.71 -26.41 -8.19
C GLY A 237 -12.19 -26.46 -7.81
N ARG A 238 -13.06 -26.15 -8.79
CA ARG A 238 -14.46 -26.58 -8.77
C ARG A 238 -14.48 -28.08 -9.11
N GLU A 239 -14.96 -28.92 -8.17
CA GLU A 239 -15.32 -30.33 -8.38
C GLU A 239 -14.24 -31.29 -8.94
N SER A 240 -12.95 -31.11 -8.63
CA SER A 240 -11.92 -32.11 -9.00
C SER A 240 -11.79 -33.19 -7.92
N HIS A 241 -11.74 -34.46 -8.32
CA HIS A 241 -11.60 -35.62 -7.42
C HIS A 241 -10.24 -35.71 -6.70
N ASP A 242 -9.23 -34.99 -7.19
CA ASP A 242 -7.94 -34.84 -6.51
C ASP A 242 -7.87 -33.48 -5.80
N ALA A 243 -7.75 -33.51 -4.48
CA ALA A 243 -7.47 -32.31 -3.70
C ALA A 243 -6.05 -31.80 -4.02
N PRO A 244 -5.85 -30.48 -4.22
CA PRO A 244 -4.51 -29.94 -4.42
C PRO A 244 -3.63 -30.21 -3.20
N ALA A 245 -2.33 -30.40 -3.42
CA ALA A 245 -1.35 -30.45 -2.35
C ALA A 245 -1.41 -29.13 -1.55
N PRO A 246 -1.78 -29.16 -0.25
CA PRO A 246 -1.96 -27.95 0.55
C PRO A 246 -0.72 -27.04 0.59
N GLU A 247 0.47 -27.64 0.57
CA GLU A 247 1.75 -26.93 0.57
C GLU A 247 1.93 -26.09 -0.70
N LEU A 248 1.41 -26.56 -1.84
CA LEU A 248 1.47 -25.85 -3.12
C LEU A 248 0.55 -24.61 -3.10
N VAL A 249 -0.64 -24.75 -2.51
CA VAL A 249 -1.59 -23.63 -2.37
C VAL A 249 -1.00 -22.56 -1.45
N GLU A 250 -0.43 -22.97 -0.32
CA GLU A 250 0.25 -22.09 0.62
C GLU A 250 1.42 -21.36 -0.04
N ALA A 251 2.33 -22.07 -0.71
CA ALA A 251 3.46 -21.46 -1.43
C ALA A 251 2.99 -20.45 -2.49
N SER A 252 1.89 -20.76 -3.19
CA SER A 252 1.31 -19.89 -4.21
C SER A 252 0.69 -18.62 -3.61
N LEU A 253 0.05 -18.72 -2.44
CA LEU A 253 -0.46 -17.55 -1.71
C LEU A 253 0.66 -16.66 -1.19
N PHE A 254 1.77 -17.23 -0.70
CA PHE A 254 2.95 -16.45 -0.33
C PHE A 254 3.57 -15.75 -1.54
N ALA A 255 3.65 -16.41 -2.69
CA ALA A 255 4.10 -15.79 -3.93
C ALA A 255 3.18 -14.65 -4.38
N TYR A 256 1.86 -14.83 -4.23
CA TYR A 256 0.87 -13.80 -4.51
C TYR A 256 1.05 -12.59 -3.59
N ALA A 257 1.21 -12.79 -2.28
CA ALA A 257 1.48 -11.72 -1.31
C ALA A 257 2.70 -10.87 -1.69
N ARG A 258 3.79 -11.52 -2.10
CA ARG A 258 4.99 -10.82 -2.57
C ARG A 258 4.72 -9.94 -3.79
N THR A 259 3.91 -10.43 -4.73
CA THR A 259 3.52 -9.66 -5.93
C THR A 259 2.66 -8.46 -5.54
N VAL A 260 1.72 -8.64 -4.60
CA VAL A 260 0.91 -7.55 -4.05
C VAL A 260 1.77 -6.46 -3.41
N HIS A 261 2.72 -6.83 -2.55
CA HIS A 261 3.60 -5.86 -1.92
C HIS A 261 4.50 -5.12 -2.93
N GLU A 262 4.99 -5.81 -3.97
CA GLU A 262 5.83 -5.20 -4.99
C GLU A 262 5.07 -4.14 -5.80
N TRP A 263 3.87 -4.45 -6.33
CA TRP A 263 3.12 -3.47 -7.11
C TRP A 263 2.58 -2.34 -6.22
N MET A 264 2.14 -2.64 -4.99
CA MET A 264 1.69 -1.60 -4.06
C MET A 264 2.82 -0.64 -3.69
N GLY A 265 4.00 -1.19 -3.40
CA GLY A 265 5.18 -0.39 -3.06
C GLY A 265 5.60 0.53 -4.21
N ARG A 266 5.56 0.04 -5.45
CA ARG A 266 5.80 0.87 -6.65
C ARG A 266 4.75 1.96 -6.84
N GLU A 267 3.48 1.62 -6.67
CA GLU A 267 2.41 2.59 -6.79
C GLU A 267 2.53 3.69 -5.73
N GLN A 268 2.73 3.31 -4.46
CA GLN A 268 2.85 4.24 -3.33
C GLN A 268 4.15 5.03 -3.33
N GLY A 269 5.27 4.37 -3.66
CA GLY A 269 6.60 4.95 -3.59
C GLY A 269 7.01 5.71 -4.85
N VAL A 270 6.37 5.49 -6.00
CA VAL A 270 6.76 6.13 -7.27
C VAL A 270 5.60 6.86 -7.94
N ILE A 271 4.47 6.18 -8.11
CA ILE A 271 3.37 6.74 -8.91
C ILE A 271 2.58 7.80 -8.16
N LEU A 272 2.22 7.58 -6.90
CA LEU A 272 1.49 8.58 -6.11
C LEU A 272 2.30 9.89 -5.93
N PRO A 273 3.61 9.86 -5.59
CA PRO A 273 4.44 11.06 -5.55
C PRO A 273 4.49 11.78 -6.91
N ALA A 274 4.71 11.04 -8.00
CA ALA A 274 4.71 11.62 -9.34
C ALA A 274 3.33 12.21 -9.71
N ALA A 275 2.24 11.54 -9.36
CA ALA A 275 0.89 12.04 -9.61
C ALA A 275 0.65 13.37 -8.91
N ARG A 276 1.05 13.51 -7.64
CA ARG A 276 0.93 14.77 -6.90
C ARG A 276 1.70 15.92 -7.55
N ARG A 277 2.89 15.60 -8.07
CA ARG A 277 3.80 16.56 -8.70
C ARG A 277 3.35 17.01 -10.09
N TYR A 278 2.87 16.09 -10.93
CA TYR A 278 2.64 16.36 -12.35
C TYR A 278 1.16 16.56 -12.71
N LEU A 279 0.22 16.06 -11.91
CA LEU A 279 -1.20 16.33 -12.15
C LEU A 279 -1.57 17.72 -11.65
N SER A 280 -2.35 18.43 -12.46
CA SER A 280 -2.95 19.69 -12.06
C SER A 280 -4.08 19.46 -11.06
N TYR A 281 -4.46 20.49 -10.30
CA TYR A 281 -5.62 20.37 -9.40
C TYR A 281 -6.92 20.04 -10.16
N ALA A 282 -7.09 20.53 -11.39
CA ALA A 282 -8.24 20.19 -12.22
C ALA A 282 -8.29 18.69 -12.57
N ASP A 283 -7.14 18.05 -12.82
CA ASP A 283 -7.07 16.61 -13.05
C ASP A 283 -7.53 15.83 -11.80
N TRP A 284 -7.10 16.28 -10.62
CA TRP A 284 -7.51 15.69 -9.35
C TRP A 284 -8.99 15.89 -9.05
N ALA A 285 -9.52 17.10 -9.25
CA ALA A 285 -10.94 17.39 -9.05
C ALA A 285 -11.83 16.54 -9.96
N GLU A 286 -11.41 16.28 -11.20
CA GLU A 286 -12.14 15.42 -12.12
C GLU A 286 -12.09 13.94 -11.70
N ILE A 287 -10.95 13.46 -11.19
CA ILE A 287 -10.81 12.10 -10.63
C ILE A 287 -11.71 11.95 -9.40
N ASP A 288 -11.61 12.89 -8.46
CA ASP A 288 -12.37 12.89 -7.23
C ASP A 288 -13.87 12.95 -7.50
N TRP A 289 -14.33 13.89 -8.33
CA TRP A 289 -15.73 13.99 -8.72
C TRP A 289 -16.23 12.68 -9.35
N ARG A 290 -15.51 12.12 -10.32
CA ARG A 290 -15.95 10.93 -11.06
C ARG A 290 -16.10 9.69 -10.17
N PHE A 291 -15.18 9.51 -9.21
CA PHE A 291 -15.12 8.30 -8.39
C PHE A 291 -15.55 8.54 -6.95
N GLY A 292 -15.95 9.75 -6.60
CA GLY A 292 -16.59 10.09 -5.34
C GLY A 292 -18.07 9.70 -5.36
N SER A 293 -18.72 9.78 -4.20
CA SER A 293 -20.13 9.46 -4.03
C SER A 293 -21.04 10.25 -4.99
N ALA A 294 -20.73 11.53 -5.25
CA ALA A 294 -21.49 12.39 -6.14
C ALA A 294 -21.43 11.97 -7.63
N GLY A 295 -20.29 11.52 -8.13
CA GLY A 295 -20.14 11.10 -9.53
C GLY A 295 -20.79 9.76 -9.82
N LEU A 296 -20.72 8.82 -8.88
CA LEU A 296 -21.31 7.49 -9.02
C LEU A 296 -22.84 7.54 -9.15
N VAL A 297 -23.51 8.43 -8.41
CA VAL A 297 -24.97 8.66 -8.48
C VAL A 297 -25.39 9.28 -9.82
N SER A 298 -24.54 10.11 -10.43
CA SER A 298 -24.83 10.72 -11.74
C SER A 298 -24.66 9.72 -12.89
N GLU A 299 -23.69 8.81 -12.80
CA GLU A 299 -23.44 7.78 -13.82
C GLU A 299 -24.53 6.69 -13.80
N THR A 300 -25.05 6.33 -12.62
CA THR A 300 -26.24 5.45 -12.50
C THR A 300 -27.51 6.12 -13.05
N ALA A 301 -27.76 7.39 -12.71
CA ALA A 301 -28.90 8.14 -13.25
C ALA A 301 -28.85 8.30 -14.80
N LYS A 302 -27.65 8.40 -15.39
CA LYS A 302 -27.46 8.41 -16.85
C LYS A 302 -27.70 7.04 -17.49
N HIS A 303 -27.34 5.95 -16.82
CA HIS A 303 -27.64 4.60 -17.30
C HIS A 303 -29.13 4.27 -17.22
N ASP A 304 -29.83 4.71 -16.17
CA ASP A 304 -31.28 4.51 -16.02
C ASP A 304 -32.09 5.32 -17.04
N THR A 305 -31.65 6.54 -17.36
CA THR A 305 -32.29 7.36 -18.40
C THR A 305 -32.03 6.84 -19.82
N ALA A 306 -30.89 6.20 -20.07
CA ALA A 306 -30.60 5.52 -21.35
C ALA A 306 -31.34 4.19 -21.51
N SER A 307 -31.64 3.48 -20.41
CA SER A 307 -32.42 2.23 -20.44
C SER A 307 -33.94 2.45 -20.54
N GLY A 308 -34.44 3.68 -20.32
CA GLY A 308 -35.85 4.05 -20.40
C GLY A 308 -36.38 4.34 -21.80
N ALA A 309 -35.55 4.29 -22.84
CA ALA A 309 -35.95 4.53 -24.23
C ALA A 309 -36.54 3.27 -24.91
N TYR A 310 -37.59 2.68 -24.32
CA TYR A 310 -38.52 1.81 -25.05
C TYR A 310 -39.91 2.45 -24.99
N GLY A 311 -40.14 3.40 -25.90
CA GLY A 311 -41.42 4.08 -26.06
C GLY A 311 -42.51 3.13 -26.60
N PRO A 312 -43.79 3.47 -26.39
CA PRO A 312 -44.91 2.59 -26.67
C PRO A 312 -45.05 2.34 -28.16
N ARG A 313 -45.22 1.08 -28.56
CA ARG A 313 -45.72 0.74 -29.90
C ARG A 313 -47.14 1.29 -29.99
N ALA A 314 -47.31 2.34 -30.79
CA ALA A 314 -48.61 2.76 -31.27
C ALA A 314 -49.20 1.62 -32.11
N SER A 315 -50.33 1.06 -31.67
CA SER A 315 -51.19 0.25 -32.51
C SER A 315 -52.08 1.20 -33.31
N THR A 316 -51.77 1.33 -34.59
CA THR A 316 -52.75 1.69 -35.62
C THR A 316 -53.40 0.41 -36.13
N ASP A 317 -54.71 0.50 -36.28
CA ASP A 317 -55.70 -0.44 -36.87
C ASP A 317 -56.21 -1.59 -35.99
#